data_AF-A0A1Y4VAC3-F1
#
_entry.id   AF-A0A1Y4VAC3-F1
#
_cell.length_a   1.000
_cell.length_b   1.000
_cell.length_c   1.000
_cell.angle_alpha   90.00
_cell.angle_beta   90.00
_cell.angle_gamma   90.00
#
_symmetry.space_group_name_H-M   'P 1'
#
loop_
_entity.id
_entity.type
_entity.pdbx_description
1 polymer ?
#
loop_
_entity_poly.entity_id
_entity_poly.type
_entity_poly.pdbx_seq_one_letter_code
_entity_poly.pdbx_strand_id
1 'polypeptide(L)'
;MPKRDAAAAERYLEGVNVKKILMRSAMPFGEERNISEILLENLIGNNTGNLIFQSSLARSVLTEDTVITTIRTDLIYSEEQVERWNAEYDMFLIPLANAFRTTFKKELKMLTDLVERLTIPCVVVGVGLARSLKSNKWTFLHDEESTAFVRAVLDKSSIIGVRGEITAEYLKQKGFRPEKDFTVIGCPSLYMFGDRLPEPKKTELTPASKVTMNFKAGLPENLYTFLREQGERFEHSVFITQVIEEIRMLYVGDPYITEENREKVPADYPMHFDHPMMRDDRIVGVLDIDSWFDFLRQQDFNFGSRIHGNIAAVLAGVPCYIYAGDCRVKELADYHHIPCITANDLTGDMDVISMYEKTDYSRLKDGHEDRFSHYLDFLDTNKVPRISREAMNGADTLFDRMRARKNRLDLIHPFSVIGVAEQEKRLAEYLGKYRRESMELLQNADNQRKKVEALQKEKAALQKELAQIKGSRFYKMKTKYDSFMKR
;
A
#
# COMPACT_ATOMS: atom_id res chain seq x y z
N MET A 1 9.90 -25.99 11.49
CA MET A 1 9.27 -25.68 12.79
C MET A 1 10.35 -25.18 13.74
N PRO A 2 10.12 -24.03 14.36
CA PRO A 2 10.03 -24.04 15.82
C PRO A 2 8.73 -23.37 16.27
N LYS A 3 7.79 -24.19 16.76
CA LYS A 3 6.55 -23.81 17.43
C LYS A 3 6.81 -23.37 18.88
N ARG A 4 7.68 -22.38 19.15
CA ARG A 4 8.01 -22.04 20.56
C ARG A 4 7.86 -20.60 21.03
N ASP A 5 7.60 -19.62 20.17
CA ASP A 5 7.42 -18.24 20.64
C ASP A 5 5.98 -17.69 20.60
N ALA A 6 5.00 -18.43 20.07
CA ALA A 6 3.59 -18.00 20.14
C ALA A 6 2.96 -18.23 21.54
N ALA A 7 3.50 -19.15 22.35
CA ALA A 7 2.92 -19.55 23.63
C ALA A 7 3.38 -18.69 24.83
N ALA A 8 4.36 -17.80 24.65
CA ALA A 8 4.87 -16.96 25.73
C ALA A 8 4.05 -15.66 25.95
N ALA A 9 3.19 -15.29 24.99
CA ALA A 9 2.30 -14.13 25.10
C ALA A 9 0.91 -14.43 25.70
N GLU A 10 0.55 -15.71 25.87
CA GLU A 10 -0.81 -16.12 26.28
C GLU A 10 -1.01 -16.29 27.80
N ARG A 11 -0.07 -15.84 28.65
CA ARG A 11 -0.10 -16.17 30.09
C ARG A 11 -0.24 -15.03 31.09
N TYR A 12 -0.62 -13.82 30.67
CA TYR A 12 -1.06 -12.79 31.61
C TYR A 12 -2.30 -12.10 31.06
N LEU A 13 -3.27 -11.86 31.96
CA LEU A 13 -4.56 -11.18 31.78
C LEU A 13 -5.79 -12.09 31.59
N GLU A 14 -6.02 -13.01 32.54
CA GLU A 14 -7.40 -13.39 32.86
C GLU A 14 -8.14 -12.15 33.37
N GLY A 15 -9.06 -11.61 32.57
CA GLY A 15 -9.93 -10.49 32.94
C GLY A 15 -9.95 -9.27 32.01
N VAL A 16 -9.07 -9.21 31.00
CA VAL A 16 -9.07 -8.13 29.99
C VAL A 16 -9.45 -8.74 28.64
N ASN A 17 -10.59 -8.34 28.08
CA ASN A 17 -11.03 -8.82 26.77
C ASN A 17 -10.21 -8.11 25.67
N VAL A 18 -9.06 -8.69 25.32
CA VAL A 18 -8.16 -8.17 24.28
C VAL A 18 -8.82 -8.31 22.91
N LYS A 19 -9.03 -7.19 22.22
CA LYS A 19 -9.59 -7.15 20.87
C LYS A 19 -8.58 -7.62 19.82
N LYS A 20 -8.94 -8.60 19.00
CA LYS A 20 -8.13 -9.12 17.90
C LYS A 20 -8.55 -8.50 16.58
N ILE A 21 -7.61 -7.83 15.92
CA ILE A 21 -7.87 -7.04 14.71
C ILE A 21 -7.08 -7.62 13.55
N LEU A 22 -7.79 -7.99 12.48
CA LEU A 22 -7.16 -8.21 11.19
C LEU A 22 -6.86 -6.85 10.56
N MET A 23 -5.72 -6.71 9.91
CA MET A 23 -5.38 -5.48 9.20
C MET A 23 -4.76 -5.80 7.85
N ARG A 24 -5.26 -5.15 6.79
CA ARG A 24 -4.66 -5.25 5.46
C ARG A 24 -3.27 -4.60 5.46
N SER A 25 -2.24 -5.41 5.60
CA SER A 25 -0.84 -5.06 5.38
C SER A 25 -0.05 -6.33 5.06
N ALA A 26 0.90 -6.22 4.14
CA ALA A 26 1.80 -7.33 3.86
C ALA A 26 2.95 -7.38 4.88
N MET A 27 3.38 -6.23 5.42
CA MET A 27 4.45 -6.13 6.40
C MET A 27 3.91 -6.26 7.83
N PRO A 28 4.33 -7.26 8.61
CA PRO A 28 4.03 -7.30 10.04
C PRO A 28 4.74 -6.16 10.79
N PHE A 29 4.04 -5.43 11.64
CA PHE A 29 4.60 -4.25 12.30
C PHE A 29 5.66 -4.59 13.37
N GLY A 30 5.46 -5.67 14.14
CA GLY A 30 6.32 -6.06 15.25
C GLY A 30 7.44 -7.05 14.92
N GLU A 31 7.47 -7.59 13.70
CA GLU A 31 8.43 -8.64 13.35
C GLU A 31 9.60 -8.10 12.55
N GLU A 32 10.81 -8.58 12.84
CA GLU A 32 11.99 -8.30 12.02
C GLU A 32 11.90 -9.06 10.69
N ARG A 33 12.34 -8.38 9.62
CA ARG A 33 12.44 -8.90 8.26
C ARG A 33 13.72 -8.38 7.65
N ASN A 34 14.50 -9.26 7.02
CA ASN A 34 15.65 -8.80 6.24
C ASN A 34 15.19 -8.27 4.86
N ILE A 35 16.07 -7.50 4.21
CA ILE A 35 15.76 -6.84 2.94
C ILE A 35 15.37 -7.87 1.86
N SER A 36 16.03 -9.02 1.81
CA SER A 36 15.73 -10.06 0.83
C SER A 36 14.31 -10.60 0.98
N GLU A 37 13.81 -10.77 2.21
CA GLU A 37 12.42 -11.20 2.44
C GLU A 37 11.42 -10.14 2.02
N ILE A 38 11.69 -8.88 2.37
CA ILE A 38 10.83 -7.76 2.03
C ILE A 38 10.66 -7.67 0.51
N LEU A 39 11.76 -7.84 -0.24
CA LEU A 39 11.77 -7.76 -1.69
C LEU A 39 11.20 -8.99 -2.37
N LEU A 40 11.49 -10.22 -1.91
CA LEU A 40 10.99 -11.44 -2.54
C LEU A 40 9.49 -11.66 -2.27
N GLU A 41 9.06 -11.45 -1.02
CA GLU A 41 7.68 -11.66 -0.62
C GLU A 41 6.79 -10.44 -0.91
N ASN A 42 7.39 -9.33 -1.37
CA ASN A 42 6.72 -8.07 -1.69
C ASN A 42 5.96 -7.48 -0.50
N LEU A 43 6.63 -7.40 0.65
CA LEU A 43 6.02 -6.92 1.91
C LEU A 43 5.67 -5.42 1.88
N ILE A 44 6.16 -4.68 0.89
CA ILE A 44 5.79 -3.27 0.64
C ILE A 44 4.64 -3.10 -0.35
N GLY A 45 4.08 -4.18 -0.93
CA GLY A 45 2.97 -4.10 -1.88
C GLY A 45 3.28 -3.22 -3.11
N ASN A 46 4.45 -3.44 -3.71
CA ASN A 46 5.06 -2.70 -4.83
C ASN A 46 5.42 -1.24 -4.54
N ASN A 47 5.06 -0.68 -3.38
CA ASN A 47 5.35 0.71 -3.08
C ASN A 47 5.59 0.99 -1.60
N THR A 48 6.73 1.59 -1.28
CA THR A 48 7.17 1.87 0.10
C THR A 48 6.27 2.85 0.84
N GLY A 49 5.56 3.72 0.10
CA GLY A 49 4.53 4.60 0.66
C GLY A 49 3.39 3.85 1.35
N ASN A 50 3.18 2.57 1.04
CA ASN A 50 2.21 1.73 1.75
C ASN A 50 2.54 1.57 3.24
N LEU A 51 3.84 1.51 3.56
CA LEU A 51 4.29 1.36 4.94
C LEU A 51 3.82 2.52 5.81
N ILE A 52 3.80 3.76 5.29
CA ILE A 52 3.44 4.95 6.07
C ILE A 52 1.97 4.93 6.50
N PHE A 53 1.03 4.78 5.56
CA PHE A 53 -0.40 4.85 5.93
C PHE A 53 -0.85 3.63 6.73
N GLN A 54 -0.23 2.47 6.50
CA GLN A 54 -0.49 1.26 7.29
C GLN A 54 0.07 1.42 8.71
N SER A 55 1.29 1.92 8.86
CA SER A 55 1.87 2.17 10.18
C SER A 55 1.14 3.28 10.94
N SER A 56 0.65 4.31 10.24
CA SER A 56 -0.17 5.37 10.86
C SER A 56 -1.45 4.79 11.48
N LEU A 57 -2.20 3.99 10.72
CA LEU A 57 -3.41 3.36 11.25
C LEU A 57 -3.08 2.35 12.38
N ALA A 58 -2.02 1.56 12.24
CA ALA A 58 -1.60 0.63 13.29
C ALA A 58 -1.20 1.36 14.58
N ARG A 59 -0.50 2.50 14.46
CA ARG A 59 -0.14 3.36 15.60
C ARG A 59 -1.37 3.88 16.33
N SER A 60 -2.41 4.30 15.59
CA SER A 60 -3.67 4.76 16.18
C SER A 60 -4.41 3.64 16.91
N VAL A 61 -4.32 2.41 16.42
CA VAL A 61 -5.16 1.28 16.86
C VAL A 61 -4.50 0.41 17.94
N LEU A 62 -3.16 0.38 18.00
CA LEU A 62 -2.44 -0.46 18.95
C LEU A 62 -2.46 0.13 20.38
N THR A 63 -3.37 -0.41 21.19
CA THR A 63 -3.56 -0.19 22.63
C THR A 63 -3.12 -1.42 23.45
N GLU A 64 -3.16 -1.32 24.79
CA GLU A 64 -2.90 -2.47 25.68
C GLU A 64 -3.94 -3.59 25.50
N ASP A 65 -5.14 -3.24 25.04
CA ASP A 65 -6.29 -4.12 24.88
C ASP A 65 -6.51 -4.55 23.43
N THR A 66 -5.51 -4.41 22.55
CA THR A 66 -5.64 -4.76 21.13
C THR A 66 -4.44 -5.54 20.61
N VAL A 67 -4.68 -6.49 19.73
CA VAL A 67 -3.64 -7.19 18.95
C VAL A 67 -3.94 -7.06 17.48
N ILE A 68 -2.95 -6.65 16.69
CA ILE A 68 -3.07 -6.50 15.23
C ILE A 68 -2.39 -7.68 14.55
N THR A 69 -3.14 -8.43 13.74
CA THR A 69 -2.61 -9.44 12.82
C THR A 69 -2.73 -8.93 11.39
N THR A 70 -1.59 -8.82 10.72
CA THR A 70 -1.53 -8.32 9.35
C THR A 70 -1.85 -9.43 8.36
N ILE A 71 -2.69 -9.14 7.36
CA ILE A 71 -3.01 -10.06 6.28
C ILE A 71 -2.84 -9.42 4.91
N ARG A 72 -2.43 -10.26 3.96
CA ARG A 72 -2.45 -9.95 2.53
C ARG A 72 -3.88 -10.09 1.99
N THR A 73 -4.17 -9.39 0.90
CA THR A 73 -5.50 -9.47 0.26
C THR A 73 -5.41 -9.79 -1.22
N ASP A 74 -4.22 -10.16 -1.68
CA ASP A 74 -3.96 -10.72 -3.01
C ASP A 74 -3.90 -12.27 -2.97
N LEU A 75 -4.37 -12.86 -1.86
CA LEU A 75 -4.48 -14.30 -1.65
C LEU A 75 -5.94 -14.71 -1.49
N ILE A 76 -6.26 -15.95 -1.86
CA ILE A 76 -7.56 -16.58 -1.58
C ILE A 76 -7.43 -17.41 -0.31
N TYR A 77 -8.26 -17.10 0.69
CA TYR A 77 -8.27 -17.80 1.96
C TYR A 77 -9.28 -18.97 1.96
N SER A 78 -8.88 -20.09 2.58
CA SER A 78 -9.74 -21.26 2.75
C SER A 78 -10.96 -20.95 3.61
N GLU A 79 -11.99 -21.80 3.54
CA GLU A 79 -13.18 -21.69 4.37
C GLU A 79 -12.82 -21.77 5.86
N GLU A 80 -12.04 -22.79 6.25
CA GLU A 80 -11.52 -22.98 7.62
C GLU A 80 -10.81 -21.73 8.15
N GLN A 81 -9.98 -21.06 7.33
CA GLN A 81 -9.28 -19.85 7.78
C GLN A 81 -10.23 -18.69 8.03
N VAL A 82 -11.26 -18.53 7.19
CA VAL A 82 -12.26 -17.47 7.33
C VAL A 82 -13.20 -17.76 8.50
N GLU A 83 -13.62 -19.01 8.70
CA GLU A 83 -14.39 -19.44 9.87
C GLU A 83 -13.62 -19.18 11.17
N ARG A 84 -12.32 -19.49 11.17
CA ARG A 84 -11.44 -19.17 12.29
C ARG A 84 -11.39 -17.68 12.57
N TRP A 85 -11.25 -16.85 11.54
CA TRP A 85 -11.28 -15.39 11.71
C TRP A 85 -12.62 -14.89 12.24
N ASN A 86 -13.73 -15.45 11.76
CA ASN A 86 -15.07 -15.11 12.23
C ASN A 86 -15.29 -15.47 13.71
N ALA A 87 -14.64 -16.52 14.20
CA ALA A 87 -14.73 -16.96 15.58
C ALA A 87 -13.77 -16.22 16.52
N GLU A 88 -12.58 -15.86 16.05
CA GLU A 88 -11.49 -15.36 16.89
C GLU A 88 -11.26 -13.84 16.82
N TYR A 89 -11.67 -13.16 15.74
CA TYR A 89 -11.36 -11.74 15.52
C TYR A 89 -12.58 -10.85 15.69
N ASP A 90 -12.33 -9.60 16.09
CA ASP A 90 -13.37 -8.62 16.38
C ASP A 90 -13.61 -7.64 15.22
N MET A 91 -12.63 -7.48 14.33
CA MET A 91 -12.70 -6.50 13.24
C MET A 91 -11.65 -6.77 12.16
N PHE A 92 -11.96 -6.39 10.93
CA PHE A 92 -11.01 -6.28 9.83
C PHE A 92 -10.85 -4.82 9.38
N LEU A 93 -9.66 -4.27 9.55
CA LEU A 93 -9.28 -2.95 9.07
C LEU A 93 -8.65 -3.04 7.69
N ILE A 94 -9.15 -2.23 6.76
CA ILE A 94 -8.78 -2.26 5.35
C ILE A 94 -8.22 -0.90 4.94
N PRO A 95 -6.99 -0.54 5.34
CA PRO A 95 -6.32 0.64 4.78
C PRO A 95 -6.04 0.41 3.29
N LEU A 96 -6.60 1.30 2.46
CA LEU A 96 -6.43 1.28 1.02
C LEU A 96 -5.67 2.52 0.55
N ALA A 97 -5.27 2.49 -0.72
CA ALA A 97 -4.76 3.64 -1.44
C ALA A 97 -5.72 3.92 -2.60
N ASN A 98 -5.22 3.88 -3.83
CA ASN A 98 -5.99 4.07 -5.04
C ASN A 98 -6.61 2.76 -5.57
N ALA A 99 -7.45 2.11 -4.75
CA ALA A 99 -7.98 0.78 -5.08
C ALA A 99 -9.01 0.78 -6.23
N PHE A 100 -9.71 1.90 -6.46
CA PHE A 100 -10.58 2.04 -7.64
C PHE A 100 -9.73 2.36 -8.85
N ARG A 101 -9.23 1.30 -9.49
CA ARG A 101 -8.42 1.36 -10.71
C ARG A 101 -8.51 0.05 -11.48
N THR A 102 -8.36 0.12 -12.80
CA THR A 102 -8.46 -1.05 -13.69
C THR A 102 -7.44 -2.14 -13.33
N THR A 103 -6.21 -1.78 -12.99
CA THR A 103 -5.14 -2.74 -12.64
C THR A 103 -5.29 -3.40 -11.27
N PHE A 104 -6.31 -3.04 -10.49
CA PHE A 104 -6.60 -3.63 -9.18
C PHE A 104 -7.96 -4.34 -9.16
N LYS A 105 -8.59 -4.50 -10.32
CA LYS A 105 -9.94 -5.06 -10.45
C LYS A 105 -10.03 -6.49 -9.88
N LYS A 106 -9.01 -7.32 -10.13
CA LYS A 106 -8.95 -8.71 -9.66
C LYS A 106 -8.84 -8.77 -8.14
N GLU A 107 -7.91 -8.01 -7.58
CA GLU A 107 -7.66 -7.92 -6.14
C GLU A 107 -8.85 -7.31 -5.41
N LEU A 108 -9.51 -6.31 -6.01
CA LEU A 108 -10.73 -5.71 -5.46
C LEU A 108 -11.85 -6.75 -5.38
N LYS A 109 -12.03 -7.57 -6.41
CA LYS A 109 -12.98 -8.68 -6.38
C LYS A 109 -12.64 -9.70 -5.28
N MET A 110 -11.38 -10.14 -5.19
CA MET A 110 -10.94 -11.05 -4.13
C MET A 110 -11.18 -10.49 -2.73
N LEU A 111 -10.99 -9.18 -2.57
CA LEU A 111 -11.26 -8.48 -1.32
C LEU A 111 -12.76 -8.39 -1.03
N THR A 112 -13.60 -8.10 -2.02
CA THR A 112 -15.06 -8.17 -1.91
C THR A 112 -15.50 -9.55 -1.44
N ASP A 113 -15.03 -10.61 -2.11
CA ASP A 113 -15.38 -12.00 -1.78
C ASP A 113 -14.98 -12.35 -0.33
N LEU A 114 -13.83 -11.84 0.14
CA LEU A 114 -13.41 -12.02 1.54
C LEU A 114 -14.33 -11.28 2.50
N VAL A 115 -14.67 -10.01 2.24
CA VAL A 115 -15.56 -9.19 3.08
C VAL A 115 -16.94 -9.82 3.20
N GLU A 116 -17.50 -10.35 2.11
CA GLU A 116 -18.81 -11.01 2.11
C GLU A 116 -18.83 -12.27 2.99
N ARG A 117 -17.72 -13.03 3.02
CA ARG A 117 -17.57 -14.25 3.83
C ARG A 117 -17.27 -13.97 5.31
N LEU A 118 -16.78 -12.78 5.64
CA LEU A 118 -16.52 -12.39 7.02
C LEU A 118 -17.82 -11.98 7.73
N THR A 119 -18.02 -12.44 8.96
CA THR A 119 -19.14 -12.05 9.83
C THR A 119 -18.78 -10.90 10.77
N ILE A 120 -17.50 -10.55 10.84
CA ILE A 120 -16.96 -9.46 11.66
C ILE A 120 -17.07 -8.10 10.93
N PRO A 121 -17.09 -6.98 11.66
CA PRO A 121 -17.01 -5.64 11.06
C PRO A 121 -15.80 -5.48 10.13
N CYS A 122 -16.00 -4.84 8.99
CA CYS A 122 -14.96 -4.62 7.98
C CYS A 122 -14.90 -3.12 7.63
N VAL A 123 -13.85 -2.41 8.04
CA VAL A 123 -13.77 -0.94 7.95
C VAL A 123 -12.72 -0.51 6.93
N VAL A 124 -13.16 0.22 5.89
CA VAL A 124 -12.25 0.80 4.90
C VAL A 124 -11.76 2.17 5.35
N VAL A 125 -10.45 2.27 5.57
CA VAL A 125 -9.79 3.50 6.02
C VAL A 125 -9.03 4.13 4.85
N GLY A 126 -9.75 4.96 4.09
CA GLY A 126 -9.18 5.76 3.01
C GLY A 126 -9.02 4.97 1.71
N VAL A 127 -10.04 5.00 0.85
CA VAL A 127 -9.95 4.51 -0.54
C VAL A 127 -9.98 5.66 -1.54
N GLY A 128 -9.30 5.52 -2.68
CA GLY A 128 -9.16 6.55 -3.71
C GLY A 128 -9.38 6.02 -5.14
N LEU A 129 -9.84 6.91 -6.02
CA LEU A 129 -9.98 6.70 -7.46
C LEU A 129 -8.70 7.05 -8.22
N ALA A 130 -8.25 6.15 -9.10
CA ALA A 130 -7.21 6.46 -10.07
C ALA A 130 -7.80 7.08 -11.35
N ARG A 131 -7.62 8.39 -11.52
CA ARG A 131 -8.06 9.14 -12.71
C ARG A 131 -6.98 10.05 -13.27
N SER A 132 -6.93 10.20 -14.59
CA SER A 132 -6.08 11.18 -15.27
C SER A 132 -6.60 12.61 -15.07
N LEU A 133 -5.70 13.59 -14.97
CA LEU A 133 -6.04 15.01 -14.83
C LEU A 133 -6.89 15.55 -15.98
N LYS A 134 -6.72 15.02 -17.20
CA LYS A 134 -7.43 15.48 -18.40
C LYS A 134 -8.80 14.82 -18.60
N SER A 135 -9.15 13.85 -17.76
CA SER A 135 -10.34 13.02 -17.98
C SER A 135 -11.57 13.63 -17.31
N ASN A 136 -12.58 13.94 -18.13
CA ASN A 136 -13.94 14.23 -17.67
C ASN A 136 -14.81 12.97 -17.54
N LYS A 137 -14.23 11.78 -17.79
CA LYS A 137 -14.95 10.51 -17.67
C LYS A 137 -15.12 10.09 -16.21
N TRP A 138 -16.31 9.62 -15.89
CA TRP A 138 -16.71 9.04 -14.60
C TRP A 138 -17.19 7.59 -14.70
N THR A 139 -16.97 6.99 -15.86
CA THR A 139 -17.21 5.58 -16.14
C THR A 139 -15.90 4.86 -16.37
N PHE A 140 -15.74 3.71 -15.73
CA PHE A 140 -14.51 2.94 -15.75
C PHE A 140 -14.77 1.43 -15.81
N LEU A 141 -13.79 0.68 -16.31
CA LEU A 141 -13.85 -0.79 -16.43
C LEU A 141 -13.94 -1.54 -15.09
N HIS A 142 -13.71 -0.84 -13.99
CA HIS A 142 -13.73 -1.37 -12.62
C HIS A 142 -14.98 -0.91 -11.84
N ASP A 143 -15.96 -0.29 -12.50
CA ASP A 143 -17.14 0.29 -11.84
C ASP A 143 -17.99 -0.78 -11.14
N GLU A 144 -18.18 -1.93 -11.79
CA GLU A 144 -18.95 -3.04 -11.22
C GLU A 144 -18.26 -3.56 -9.95
N GLU A 145 -16.96 -3.81 -10.00
CA GLU A 145 -16.20 -4.31 -8.85
C GLU A 145 -16.10 -3.29 -7.73
N SER A 146 -15.98 -2.00 -8.07
CA SER A 146 -15.94 -0.92 -7.08
C SER A 146 -17.28 -0.75 -6.39
N THR A 147 -18.38 -0.81 -7.13
CA THR A 147 -19.73 -0.72 -6.57
C THR A 147 -20.04 -1.94 -5.70
N ALA A 148 -19.68 -3.14 -6.15
CA ALA A 148 -19.84 -4.38 -5.36
C ALA A 148 -19.03 -4.32 -4.06
N PHE A 149 -17.76 -3.90 -4.14
CA PHE A 149 -16.90 -3.74 -2.97
C PHE A 149 -17.48 -2.75 -1.95
N VAL A 150 -17.90 -1.56 -2.41
CA VAL A 150 -18.48 -0.54 -1.52
C VAL A 150 -19.74 -1.06 -0.83
N ARG A 151 -20.63 -1.77 -1.54
CA ARG A 151 -21.82 -2.38 -0.94
C ARG A 151 -21.45 -3.43 0.10
N ALA A 152 -20.56 -4.37 -0.23
CA ALA A 152 -20.14 -5.42 0.70
C ALA A 152 -19.53 -4.84 1.99
N VAL A 153 -18.76 -3.75 1.88
CA VAL A 153 -18.19 -3.07 3.05
C VAL A 153 -19.26 -2.32 3.86
N LEU A 154 -20.25 -1.69 3.23
CA LEU A 154 -21.35 -1.00 3.93
C LEU A 154 -22.26 -1.96 4.70
N ASP A 155 -22.35 -3.21 4.28
CA ASP A 155 -23.04 -4.25 5.06
C ASP A 155 -22.30 -4.62 6.35
N LYS A 156 -21.03 -4.19 6.50
CA LYS A 156 -20.10 -4.54 7.59
C LYS A 156 -19.51 -3.33 8.32
N SER A 157 -19.85 -2.11 7.92
CA SER A 157 -19.32 -0.87 8.51
C SER A 157 -20.40 0.21 8.56
N SER A 158 -20.20 1.22 9.41
CA SER A 158 -21.13 2.33 9.53
C SER A 158 -20.93 3.36 8.42
N ILE A 159 -19.68 3.60 8.01
CA ILE A 159 -19.35 4.56 6.96
C ILE A 159 -17.96 4.25 6.37
N ILE A 160 -17.76 4.50 5.07
CA ILE A 160 -16.47 4.32 4.39
C ILE A 160 -15.65 5.62 4.39
N GLY A 161 -14.36 5.54 4.70
CA GLY A 161 -13.44 6.67 4.55
C GLY A 161 -12.87 6.74 3.13
N VAL A 162 -13.02 7.88 2.46
CA VAL A 162 -12.40 8.15 1.15
C VAL A 162 -11.26 9.17 1.26
N ARG A 163 -10.34 9.14 0.29
CA ARG A 163 -9.12 9.94 0.30
C ARG A 163 -9.29 11.40 -0.12
N GLY A 164 -10.41 11.78 -0.75
CA GLY A 164 -10.69 13.16 -1.11
C GLY A 164 -11.95 13.32 -1.96
N GLU A 165 -12.14 14.55 -2.43
CA GLU A 165 -13.37 14.98 -3.11
C GLU A 165 -13.57 14.34 -4.49
N ILE A 166 -12.51 13.98 -5.20
CA ILE A 166 -12.63 13.35 -6.53
C ILE A 166 -13.22 11.95 -6.37
N THR A 167 -12.79 11.21 -5.36
CA THR A 167 -13.29 9.89 -5.02
C THR A 167 -14.70 9.97 -4.43
N ALA A 168 -14.97 10.97 -3.59
CA ALA A 168 -16.32 11.25 -3.09
C ALA A 168 -17.30 11.46 -4.25
N GLU A 169 -16.95 12.32 -5.21
CA GLU A 169 -17.78 12.60 -6.38
C GLU A 169 -18.00 11.36 -7.24
N TYR A 170 -16.98 10.52 -7.40
CA TYR A 170 -17.13 9.22 -8.07
C TYR A 170 -18.17 8.34 -7.38
N LEU A 171 -18.13 8.22 -6.05
CA LEU A 171 -19.11 7.43 -5.30
C LEU A 171 -20.52 8.03 -5.35
N LYS A 172 -20.67 9.37 -5.33
CA LYS A 172 -21.96 10.03 -5.53
C LYS A 172 -22.59 9.62 -6.86
N GLN A 173 -21.80 9.61 -7.94
CA GLN A 173 -22.27 9.21 -9.27
C GLN A 173 -22.62 7.73 -9.38
N LYS A 174 -22.10 6.88 -8.47
CA LYS A 174 -22.53 5.47 -8.35
C LYS A 174 -23.73 5.28 -7.42
N GLY A 175 -24.31 6.36 -6.90
CA GLY A 175 -25.52 6.35 -6.08
C GLY A 175 -25.29 6.22 -4.58
N PHE A 176 -24.04 6.34 -4.10
CA PHE A 176 -23.74 6.35 -2.67
C PHE A 176 -23.87 7.78 -2.11
N ARG A 177 -24.26 7.90 -0.84
CA ARG A 177 -24.57 9.18 -0.19
C ARG A 177 -23.42 9.66 0.71
N PRO A 178 -22.99 10.92 0.58
CA PRO A 178 -22.05 11.54 1.51
C PRO A 178 -22.59 11.56 2.94
N GLU A 179 -21.69 11.48 3.91
CA GLU A 179 -21.92 11.48 5.36
C GLU A 179 -22.90 10.40 5.86
N LYS A 180 -23.24 9.44 5.01
CA LYS A 180 -24.05 8.27 5.35
C LYS A 180 -23.42 6.98 4.88
N ASP A 181 -23.04 6.92 3.61
CA ASP A 181 -22.37 5.76 3.03
C ASP A 181 -20.85 5.99 2.99
N PHE A 182 -20.39 7.24 2.81
CA PHE A 182 -18.95 7.56 2.89
C PHE A 182 -18.70 8.97 3.42
N THR A 183 -17.50 9.22 3.93
CA THR A 183 -17.00 10.54 4.32
C THR A 183 -15.55 10.74 3.88
N VAL A 184 -15.15 11.99 3.65
CA VAL A 184 -13.79 12.33 3.20
C VAL A 184 -12.86 12.46 4.41
N ILE A 185 -11.86 11.59 4.49
CA ILE A 185 -10.90 11.57 5.62
C ILE A 185 -9.45 11.87 5.21
N GLY A 186 -9.18 11.97 3.91
CA GLY A 186 -7.82 12.14 3.41
C GLY A 186 -6.97 10.87 3.51
N CYS A 187 -5.64 11.04 3.45
CA CYS A 187 -4.70 9.96 3.74
C CYS A 187 -4.37 9.89 5.25
N PRO A 188 -4.53 8.72 5.90
CA PRO A 188 -4.19 8.55 7.32
C PRO A 188 -2.73 8.85 7.68
N SER A 189 -1.81 8.83 6.71
CA SER A 189 -0.38 9.09 6.95
C SER A 189 -0.14 10.42 7.67
N LEU A 190 -0.89 11.48 7.35
CA LEU A 190 -0.67 12.79 7.98
C LEU A 190 -1.17 12.88 9.42
N TYR A 191 -1.96 11.90 9.87
CA TYR A 191 -2.43 11.82 11.25
C TYR A 191 -1.50 10.98 12.14
N MET A 192 -0.38 10.49 11.60
CA MET A 192 0.54 9.60 12.30
C MET A 192 1.01 10.17 13.64
N PHE A 193 1.22 11.49 13.72
CA PHE A 193 1.68 12.20 14.93
C PHE A 193 0.63 13.15 15.49
N GLY A 194 -0.65 12.89 15.19
CA GLY A 194 -1.78 13.60 15.79
C GLY A 194 -2.17 14.93 15.13
N ASP A 195 -2.64 15.88 15.94
CA ASP A 195 -3.22 17.16 15.51
C ASP A 195 -2.21 18.25 15.16
N ARG A 196 -0.91 17.95 15.23
CA ARG A 196 0.16 18.88 14.89
C ARG A 196 1.11 18.26 13.88
N LEU A 197 1.37 19.02 12.82
CA LEU A 197 2.45 18.73 11.88
C LEU A 197 3.73 19.44 12.34
N PRO A 198 4.91 18.85 12.09
CA PRO A 198 6.17 19.51 12.37
C PRO A 198 6.33 20.77 11.51
N GLU A 199 7.03 21.75 12.07
CA GLU A 199 7.33 23.00 11.38
C GLU A 199 8.30 22.79 10.21
N PRO A 200 7.93 23.16 8.98
CA PRO A 200 8.84 23.08 7.84
C PRO A 200 9.98 24.08 8.02
N LYS A 201 11.22 23.60 8.00
CA LYS A 201 12.42 24.45 8.11
C LYS A 201 12.81 25.01 6.74
N LYS A 202 12.30 26.19 6.38
CA LYS A 202 12.67 26.89 5.14
C LYS A 202 14.01 27.60 5.31
N THR A 203 14.94 27.35 4.40
CA THR A 203 16.27 27.99 4.28
C THR A 203 16.41 28.63 2.91
N GLU A 204 17.56 29.22 2.59
CA GLU A 204 17.87 29.58 1.20
C GLU A 204 18.29 28.31 0.44
N LEU A 205 17.83 28.17 -0.81
CA LEU A 205 18.27 27.08 -1.69
C LEU A 205 19.40 27.57 -2.60
N THR A 206 20.50 26.84 -2.58
CA THR A 206 21.67 27.04 -3.45
C THR A 206 21.97 25.74 -4.20
N PRO A 207 22.83 25.74 -5.24
CA PRO A 207 23.27 24.49 -5.86
C PRO A 207 23.88 23.48 -4.87
N ALA A 208 24.44 23.93 -3.75
CA ALA A 208 24.99 23.04 -2.71
C ALA A 208 23.94 22.55 -1.69
N SER A 209 22.67 22.91 -1.83
CA SER A 209 21.62 22.45 -0.91
C SER A 209 21.35 20.95 -1.05
N LYS A 210 20.97 20.31 0.06
CA LYS A 210 20.60 18.89 0.13
C LYS A 210 19.14 18.75 -0.24
N VAL A 211 18.89 18.22 -1.44
CA VAL A 211 17.54 18.16 -2.00
C VAL A 211 17.17 16.74 -2.37
N THR A 212 16.02 16.26 -1.90
CA THR A 212 15.52 14.96 -2.32
C THR A 212 14.46 15.08 -3.40
N MET A 213 14.49 14.15 -4.34
CA MET A 213 13.47 14.05 -5.37
C MET A 213 12.83 12.67 -5.43
N ASN A 214 11.59 12.62 -5.88
CA ASN A 214 10.84 11.37 -6.04
C ASN A 214 9.91 11.42 -7.27
N PHE A 215 9.95 10.39 -8.11
CA PHE A 215 9.07 10.28 -9.28
C PHE A 215 8.88 8.81 -9.69
N LYS A 216 8.23 8.58 -10.84
CA LYS A 216 8.04 7.25 -11.45
C LYS A 216 8.30 7.37 -12.95
N ALA A 217 8.73 6.27 -13.57
CA ALA A 217 8.93 6.20 -15.01
C ALA A 217 7.67 6.57 -15.81
N GLY A 218 6.50 6.10 -15.38
CA GLY A 218 5.21 6.34 -16.06
C GLY A 218 4.56 7.69 -15.75
N LEU A 219 5.32 8.79 -15.71
CA LEU A 219 4.78 10.15 -15.63
C LEU A 219 4.53 10.72 -17.04
N PRO A 220 3.70 11.77 -17.17
CA PRO A 220 3.70 12.59 -18.38
C PRO A 220 5.12 13.08 -18.69
N GLU A 221 5.52 13.01 -19.96
CA GLU A 221 6.89 13.30 -20.41
C GLU A 221 7.38 14.68 -19.94
N ASN A 222 6.56 15.73 -20.13
CA ASN A 222 6.90 17.09 -19.69
C ASN A 222 7.19 17.19 -18.19
N LEU A 223 6.42 16.47 -17.36
CA LEU A 223 6.59 16.46 -15.92
C LEU A 223 7.83 15.66 -15.51
N TYR A 224 8.07 14.51 -16.15
CA TYR A 224 9.25 13.70 -15.88
C TYR A 224 10.54 14.49 -16.20
N THR A 225 10.62 15.06 -17.40
CA THR A 225 11.77 15.86 -17.85
C THR A 225 12.04 17.02 -16.90
N PHE A 226 10.98 17.76 -16.53
CA PHE A 226 11.09 18.83 -15.55
C PHE A 226 11.68 18.33 -14.23
N LEU A 227 11.11 17.28 -13.62
CA LEU A 227 11.58 16.80 -12.32
C LEU A 227 13.04 16.32 -12.35
N ARG A 228 13.45 15.63 -13.42
CA ARG A 228 14.83 15.16 -13.61
C ARG A 228 15.79 16.35 -13.68
N GLU A 229 15.56 17.25 -14.62
CA GLU A 229 16.45 18.40 -14.87
C GLU A 229 16.55 19.31 -13.65
N GLN A 230 15.44 19.53 -12.93
CA GLN A 230 15.45 20.34 -11.72
C GLN A 230 16.24 19.68 -10.58
N GLY A 231 16.27 18.35 -10.51
CA GLY A 231 17.10 17.61 -9.57
C GLY A 231 18.60 17.69 -9.89
N GLU A 232 18.95 17.74 -11.17
CA GLU A 232 20.33 17.86 -11.65
C GLU A 232 20.96 19.22 -11.33
N ARG A 233 20.16 20.24 -10.99
CA ARG A 233 20.62 21.58 -10.60
C ARG A 233 21.31 21.64 -9.23
N PHE A 234 21.10 20.63 -8.39
CA PHE A 234 21.70 20.57 -7.05
C PHE A 234 22.82 19.53 -7.02
N GLU A 235 23.97 19.89 -6.46
CA GLU A 235 25.16 19.05 -6.32
C GLU A 235 24.91 17.84 -5.41
N HIS A 236 24.06 18.02 -4.39
CA HIS A 236 23.74 17.00 -3.39
C HIS A 236 22.31 16.46 -3.52
N SER A 237 21.74 16.47 -4.74
CA SER A 237 20.40 15.88 -4.91
C SER A 237 20.41 14.36 -4.80
N VAL A 238 19.38 13.81 -4.15
CA VAL A 238 19.21 12.36 -4.00
C VAL A 238 17.84 11.93 -4.51
N PHE A 239 17.81 10.95 -5.41
CA PHE A 239 16.57 10.31 -5.86
C PHE A 239 16.15 9.21 -4.88
N ILE A 240 14.99 9.38 -4.25
CA ILE A 240 14.41 8.37 -3.36
C ILE A 240 13.47 7.46 -4.16
N THR A 241 13.91 6.23 -4.35
CA THR A 241 13.13 5.18 -5.00
C THR A 241 12.05 4.66 -4.07
N GLN A 242 10.91 4.28 -4.66
CA GLN A 242 9.75 3.83 -3.88
C GLN A 242 9.06 2.63 -4.51
N VAL A 243 9.50 2.16 -5.66
CA VAL A 243 8.94 0.99 -6.34
C VAL A 243 9.84 -0.21 -6.10
N ILE A 244 9.23 -1.37 -5.87
CA ILE A 244 9.98 -2.57 -5.48
C ILE A 244 11.04 -2.97 -6.53
N GLU A 245 10.73 -2.82 -7.82
CA GLU A 245 11.67 -3.11 -8.91
C GLU A 245 12.85 -2.12 -8.93
N GLU A 246 12.62 -0.83 -8.62
CA GLU A 246 13.72 0.15 -8.46
C GLU A 246 14.63 -0.27 -7.31
N ILE A 247 14.05 -0.71 -6.19
CA ILE A 247 14.80 -1.11 -5.00
C ILE A 247 15.54 -2.44 -5.23
N ARG A 248 15.00 -3.37 -6.03
CA ARG A 248 15.71 -4.59 -6.45
C ARG A 248 16.93 -4.27 -7.31
N MET A 249 16.82 -3.31 -8.23
CA MET A 249 17.97 -2.80 -8.98
C MET A 249 19.04 -2.23 -8.04
N LEU A 250 18.64 -1.45 -7.03
CA LEU A 250 19.59 -0.94 -6.02
C LEU A 250 20.17 -2.03 -5.11
N TYR A 251 19.39 -3.04 -4.73
CA TYR A 251 19.82 -4.01 -3.73
C TYR A 251 20.68 -5.14 -4.31
N VAL A 252 20.30 -5.70 -5.45
CA VAL A 252 20.93 -6.89 -6.07
C VAL A 252 21.28 -6.71 -7.55
N GLY A 253 21.08 -5.52 -8.11
CA GLY A 253 21.36 -5.26 -9.52
C GLY A 253 20.39 -5.94 -10.48
N ASP A 254 19.17 -6.28 -10.03
CA ASP A 254 18.12 -6.86 -10.87
C ASP A 254 17.64 -5.80 -11.89
N PRO A 255 17.80 -6.00 -13.20
CA PRO A 255 17.53 -4.96 -14.19
C PRO A 255 16.10 -4.44 -14.14
N TYR A 256 15.95 -3.14 -13.85
CA TYR A 256 14.64 -2.48 -13.89
C TYR A 256 14.09 -2.37 -15.32
N ILE A 257 14.96 -2.05 -16.28
CA ILE A 257 14.59 -1.90 -17.70
C ILE A 257 14.70 -3.28 -18.36
N THR A 258 13.57 -3.80 -18.81
CA THR A 258 13.43 -5.10 -19.47
C THR A 258 12.89 -4.93 -20.88
N GLU A 259 12.96 -5.98 -21.71
CA GLU A 259 12.36 -5.95 -23.05
C GLU A 259 10.86 -5.60 -23.02
N GLU A 260 10.14 -6.02 -21.98
CA GLU A 260 8.69 -5.82 -21.84
C GLU A 260 8.30 -4.38 -21.47
N ASN A 261 9.19 -3.64 -20.81
CA ASN A 261 8.89 -2.30 -20.29
C ASN A 261 9.70 -1.17 -20.93
N ARG A 262 10.72 -1.47 -21.74
CA ARG A 262 11.64 -0.47 -22.34
C ARG A 262 10.94 0.65 -23.10
N GLU A 263 9.78 0.40 -23.69
CA GLU A 263 9.01 1.43 -24.41
C GLU A 263 8.22 2.37 -23.48
N LYS A 264 8.04 1.98 -22.21
CA LYS A 264 7.26 2.72 -21.20
C LYS A 264 8.15 3.45 -20.19
N VAL A 265 9.46 3.20 -20.23
CA VAL A 265 10.45 3.80 -19.35
C VAL A 265 11.26 4.82 -20.16
N PRO A 266 11.38 6.08 -19.70
CA PRO A 266 12.25 7.05 -20.37
C PRO A 266 13.68 6.52 -20.50
N ALA A 267 14.32 6.77 -21.65
CA ALA A 267 15.66 6.25 -21.94
C ALA A 267 16.73 6.74 -20.96
N ASP A 268 16.53 7.92 -20.38
CA ASP A 268 17.36 8.58 -19.38
C ASP A 268 16.88 8.35 -17.94
N TYR A 269 15.95 7.40 -17.70
CA TYR A 269 15.48 7.08 -16.35
C TYR A 269 16.65 6.54 -15.51
N PRO A 270 16.83 6.98 -14.25
CA PRO A 270 18.05 6.73 -13.47
C PRO A 270 18.13 5.31 -12.89
N MET A 271 17.73 4.28 -13.64
CA MET A 271 17.70 2.86 -13.24
C MET A 271 18.62 2.00 -14.12
N HIS A 272 19.83 2.49 -14.39
CA HIS A 272 20.91 1.75 -15.04
C HIS A 272 22.27 2.15 -14.45
N PHE A 273 23.26 1.25 -14.46
CA PHE A 273 24.54 1.47 -13.77
C PHE A 273 25.39 2.60 -14.36
N ASP A 274 25.21 2.93 -15.65
CA ASP A 274 25.96 4.03 -16.28
C ASP A 274 25.41 5.42 -15.92
N HIS A 275 24.20 5.49 -15.33
CA HIS A 275 23.57 6.77 -14.99
C HIS A 275 24.41 7.51 -13.93
N PRO A 276 24.70 8.82 -14.10
CA PRO A 276 25.52 9.58 -13.13
C PRO A 276 25.02 9.44 -11.70
N MET A 277 23.72 9.58 -11.45
CA MET A 277 23.16 9.43 -10.10
C MET A 277 23.40 8.04 -9.49
N MET A 278 23.46 6.98 -10.31
CA MET A 278 23.74 5.62 -9.82
C MET A 278 25.22 5.46 -9.47
N ARG A 279 26.12 6.02 -10.29
CA ARG A 279 27.58 5.98 -10.08
C ARG A 279 28.04 6.82 -8.90
N ASP A 280 27.37 7.95 -8.69
CA ASP A 280 27.74 8.94 -7.68
C ASP A 280 27.02 8.71 -6.33
N ASP A 281 26.35 7.57 -6.15
CA ASP A 281 25.58 7.23 -4.93
C ASP A 281 24.49 8.26 -4.57
N ARG A 282 23.81 8.78 -5.60
CA ARG A 282 22.74 9.78 -5.48
C ARG A 282 21.34 9.18 -5.64
N ILE A 283 21.21 7.88 -5.42
CA ILE A 283 19.93 7.16 -5.47
C ILE A 283 19.84 6.25 -4.27
N VAL A 284 18.74 6.31 -3.53
CA VAL A 284 18.52 5.47 -2.35
C VAL A 284 17.18 4.75 -2.39
N GLY A 285 17.16 3.52 -1.86
CA GLY A 285 15.94 2.76 -1.57
C GLY A 285 15.56 2.85 -0.09
N VAL A 286 14.26 2.91 0.18
CA VAL A 286 13.72 3.04 1.54
C VAL A 286 12.81 1.85 1.86
N LEU A 287 13.16 1.03 2.84
CA LEU A 287 12.31 -0.09 3.31
C LEU A 287 11.89 0.05 4.77
N ASP A 288 12.40 1.06 5.46
CA ASP A 288 12.08 1.38 6.85
C ASP A 288 11.64 2.85 6.98
N ILE A 289 10.56 3.09 7.70
CA ILE A 289 9.97 4.43 7.83
C ILE A 289 10.83 5.35 8.72
N ASP A 290 11.46 4.83 9.78
CA ASP A 290 12.28 5.66 10.66
C ASP A 290 13.55 6.09 9.94
N SER A 291 14.21 5.18 9.23
CA SER A 291 15.39 5.50 8.42
C SER A 291 15.06 6.46 7.30
N TRP A 292 13.88 6.34 6.70
CA TRP A 292 13.40 7.32 5.74
C TRP A 292 13.18 8.71 6.37
N PHE A 293 12.51 8.79 7.52
CA PHE A 293 12.28 10.07 8.21
C PHE A 293 13.58 10.70 8.71
N ASP A 294 14.51 9.92 9.27
CA ASP A 294 15.81 10.41 9.73
C ASP A 294 16.68 10.93 8.60
N PHE A 295 16.64 10.28 7.43
CA PHE A 295 17.32 10.77 6.25
C PHE A 295 16.71 12.09 5.77
N LEU A 296 15.38 12.16 5.69
CA LEU A 296 14.67 13.36 5.25
C LEU A 296 14.91 14.55 6.19
N ARG A 297 14.94 14.35 7.52
CA ARG A 297 15.21 15.42 8.51
C ARG A 297 16.53 16.18 8.28
N GLN A 298 17.44 15.61 7.50
CA GLN A 298 18.74 16.19 7.16
C GLN A 298 18.76 16.95 5.83
N GLN A 299 17.61 17.03 5.14
CA GLN A 299 17.46 17.66 3.83
C GLN A 299 16.86 19.05 3.97
N ASP A 300 17.22 19.94 3.03
CA ASP A 300 16.72 21.32 2.98
C ASP A 300 15.38 21.42 2.25
N PHE A 301 15.14 20.51 1.30
CA PHE A 301 13.94 20.50 0.48
C PHE A 301 13.65 19.10 -0.11
N ASN A 302 12.37 18.79 -0.27
CA ASN A 302 11.93 17.60 -1.01
C ASN A 302 10.90 17.98 -2.08
N PHE A 303 11.05 17.47 -3.30
CA PHE A 303 10.02 17.67 -4.32
C PHE A 303 9.75 16.41 -5.15
N GLY A 304 8.58 16.34 -5.76
CA GLY A 304 8.31 15.24 -6.68
C GLY A 304 6.85 14.88 -6.86
N SER A 305 6.61 13.77 -7.53
CA SER A 305 5.27 13.33 -7.93
C SER A 305 4.69 12.21 -7.07
N ARG A 306 5.45 11.63 -6.13
CA ARG A 306 4.96 10.55 -5.27
C ARG A 306 4.35 11.15 -4.01
N ILE A 307 3.04 10.96 -3.85
CA ILE A 307 2.32 11.53 -2.71
C ILE A 307 2.94 11.12 -1.36
N HIS A 308 3.25 9.84 -1.14
CA HIS A 308 3.79 9.39 0.13
C HIS A 308 5.27 9.77 0.34
N GLY A 309 6.04 9.98 -0.73
CA GLY A 309 7.39 10.54 -0.58
C GLY A 309 7.38 11.99 -0.11
N ASN A 310 6.42 12.77 -0.61
CA ASN A 310 6.22 14.13 -0.14
C ASN A 310 5.59 14.18 1.26
N ILE A 311 4.62 13.30 1.57
CA ILE A 311 4.08 13.17 2.93
C ILE A 311 5.18 12.77 3.94
N ALA A 312 6.11 11.89 3.56
CA ALA A 312 7.24 11.55 4.41
C ALA A 312 8.08 12.79 4.75
N ALA A 313 8.30 13.69 3.78
CA ALA A 313 9.00 14.95 3.99
C ALA A 313 8.20 15.90 4.91
N VAL A 314 6.88 16.01 4.73
CA VAL A 314 5.99 16.76 5.65
C VAL A 314 6.14 16.23 7.07
N LEU A 315 6.04 14.91 7.28
CA LEU A 315 6.16 14.27 8.59
C LEU A 315 7.57 14.39 9.19
N ALA A 316 8.60 14.63 8.36
CA ALA A 316 9.97 14.90 8.79
C ALA A 316 10.24 16.38 9.10
N GLY A 317 9.29 17.29 8.85
CA GLY A 317 9.48 18.73 9.04
C GLY A 317 10.32 19.39 7.93
N VAL A 318 10.34 18.79 6.74
CA VAL A 318 11.07 19.28 5.57
C VAL A 318 10.08 19.96 4.63
N PRO A 319 10.34 21.19 4.16
CA PRO A 319 9.51 21.81 3.14
C PRO A 319 9.38 20.89 1.92
N CYS A 320 8.17 20.74 1.38
CA CYS A 320 7.98 19.92 0.19
C CYS A 320 7.01 20.49 -0.83
N TYR A 321 7.31 20.26 -2.11
CA TYR A 321 6.44 20.69 -3.21
C TYR A 321 6.05 19.52 -4.12
N ILE A 322 4.75 19.33 -4.29
CA ILE A 322 4.19 18.23 -5.07
C ILE A 322 4.00 18.66 -6.52
N TYR A 323 4.40 17.78 -7.44
CA TYR A 323 4.11 17.91 -8.86
C TYR A 323 3.17 16.78 -9.29
N ALA A 324 1.88 17.05 -9.29
CA ALA A 324 0.85 16.05 -9.50
C ALA A 324 0.74 15.67 -10.99
N GLY A 325 1.05 14.41 -11.30
CA GLY A 325 0.82 13.83 -12.65
C GLY A 325 -0.56 13.24 -12.86
N ASP A 326 -1.32 12.99 -11.79
CA ASP A 326 -2.67 12.41 -11.85
C ASP A 326 -3.56 12.88 -10.68
N CYS A 327 -4.86 12.63 -10.77
CA CYS A 327 -5.84 13.08 -9.79
C CYS A 327 -5.62 12.49 -8.39
N ARG A 328 -4.98 11.32 -8.25
CA ARG A 328 -4.77 10.68 -6.93
C ARG A 328 -3.86 11.53 -6.04
N VAL A 329 -2.86 12.13 -6.66
CA VAL A 329 -1.88 12.98 -5.98
C VAL A 329 -2.49 14.34 -5.71
N LYS A 330 -3.15 14.93 -6.72
CA LYS A 330 -3.81 16.24 -6.61
C LYS A 330 -4.89 16.24 -5.52
N GLU A 331 -5.76 15.23 -5.50
CA GLU A 331 -6.83 15.08 -4.51
C GLU A 331 -6.30 15.13 -3.07
N LEU A 332 -5.23 14.38 -2.79
CA LEU A 332 -4.63 14.33 -1.46
C LEU A 332 -3.89 15.61 -1.11
N ALA A 333 -3.20 16.21 -2.08
CA ALA A 333 -2.52 17.48 -1.88
C ALA A 333 -3.53 18.60 -1.58
N ASP A 334 -4.64 18.64 -2.30
CA ASP A 334 -5.72 19.61 -2.07
C ASP A 334 -6.36 19.43 -0.70
N TYR A 335 -6.75 18.21 -0.33
CA TYR A 335 -7.42 17.95 0.95
C TYR A 335 -6.53 18.31 2.15
N HIS A 336 -5.23 18.05 2.05
CA HIS A 336 -4.27 18.28 3.13
C HIS A 336 -3.49 19.60 3.01
N HIS A 337 -3.87 20.46 2.07
CA HIS A 337 -3.20 21.74 1.80
C HIS A 337 -1.68 21.61 1.56
N ILE A 338 -1.23 20.51 0.97
CA ILE A 338 0.17 20.33 0.58
C ILE A 338 0.44 21.15 -0.69
N PRO A 339 1.47 22.02 -0.72
CA PRO A 339 1.82 22.80 -1.91
C PRO A 339 1.95 21.91 -3.14
N CYS A 340 1.22 22.25 -4.20
CA CYS A 340 1.07 21.39 -5.36
C CYS A 340 0.82 22.20 -6.64
N ILE A 341 1.45 21.75 -7.73
CA ILE A 341 1.10 22.13 -9.11
C ILE A 341 0.76 20.87 -9.90
N THR A 342 -0.09 20.98 -10.94
CA THR A 342 -0.38 19.84 -11.81
C THR A 342 0.53 19.83 -13.03
N ALA A 343 0.72 18.66 -13.64
CA ALA A 343 1.47 18.52 -14.88
C ALA A 343 0.92 19.37 -16.05
N ASN A 344 -0.36 19.77 -16.01
CA ASN A 344 -0.98 20.61 -17.03
C ASN A 344 -0.71 22.10 -16.81
N ASP A 345 -0.40 22.51 -15.58
CA ASP A 345 -0.19 23.92 -15.21
C ASP A 345 1.29 24.30 -15.21
N LEU A 346 2.18 23.35 -15.50
CA LEU A 346 3.61 23.60 -15.65
C LEU A 346 3.90 24.39 -16.93
N THR A 347 4.61 25.51 -16.78
CA THR A 347 5.11 26.34 -17.87
C THR A 347 6.65 26.29 -17.93
N GLY A 348 7.23 26.60 -19.10
CA GLY A 348 8.67 26.42 -19.33
C GLY A 348 9.59 27.38 -18.57
N ASP A 349 9.05 28.44 -17.97
CA ASP A 349 9.75 29.42 -17.14
C ASP A 349 9.71 29.09 -15.64
N MET A 350 8.97 28.05 -15.25
CA MET A 350 8.93 27.59 -13.86
C MET A 350 10.18 26.80 -13.50
N ASP A 351 10.55 26.85 -12.22
CA ASP A 351 11.68 26.10 -11.69
C ASP A 351 11.49 25.81 -10.19
N VAL A 352 12.13 24.77 -9.66
CA VAL A 352 11.87 24.33 -8.28
C VAL A 352 12.31 25.34 -7.21
N ILE A 353 13.32 26.16 -7.50
CA ILE A 353 13.82 27.18 -6.55
C ILE A 353 12.78 28.29 -6.44
N SER A 354 12.30 28.83 -7.56
CA SER A 354 11.27 29.88 -7.51
C SER A 354 9.95 29.37 -6.93
N MET A 355 9.57 28.11 -7.18
CA MET A 355 8.40 27.49 -6.54
C MET A 355 8.60 27.41 -5.02
N TYR A 356 9.77 26.94 -4.57
CA TYR A 356 10.12 26.87 -3.16
C TYR A 356 10.05 28.24 -2.47
N GLU A 357 10.64 29.26 -3.09
CA GLU A 357 10.69 30.63 -2.55
C GLU A 357 9.30 31.24 -2.41
N LYS A 358 8.45 31.11 -3.44
CA LYS A 358 7.09 31.68 -3.46
C LYS A 358 6.10 30.93 -2.58
N THR A 359 6.43 29.71 -2.18
CA THR A 359 5.51 28.86 -1.40
C THR A 359 5.48 29.27 0.07
N ASP A 360 4.25 29.44 0.57
CA ASP A 360 3.95 29.48 1.99
C ASP A 360 3.64 28.06 2.50
N TYR A 361 4.60 27.49 3.21
CA TYR A 361 4.50 26.14 3.77
C TYR A 361 3.69 26.10 5.08
N SER A 362 3.34 27.25 5.67
CA SER A 362 2.54 27.28 6.91
C SER A 362 1.11 26.77 6.68
N ARG A 363 0.61 26.88 5.44
CA ARG A 363 -0.72 26.43 5.01
C ARG A 363 -1.01 24.95 5.25
N LEU A 364 0.03 24.11 5.38
CA LEU A 364 -0.10 22.70 5.76
C LEU A 364 -0.87 22.51 7.08
N LYS A 365 -0.75 23.47 7.99
CA LYS A 365 -1.39 23.42 9.31
C LYS A 365 -2.85 23.88 9.26
N ASP A 366 -3.22 24.66 8.25
CA ASP A 366 -4.57 25.22 8.12
C ASP A 366 -5.58 24.08 8.06
N GLY A 367 -6.42 23.97 9.08
CA GLY A 367 -7.45 22.93 9.22
C GLY A 367 -6.92 21.51 9.50
N HIS A 368 -5.63 21.33 9.82
CA HIS A 368 -5.09 19.99 10.12
C HIS A 368 -5.71 19.41 11.40
N GLU A 369 -5.86 20.22 12.44
CA GLU A 369 -6.53 19.82 13.68
C GLU A 369 -8.00 19.40 13.45
N ASP A 370 -8.73 20.14 12.61
CA ASP A 370 -10.11 19.80 12.25
C ASP A 370 -10.18 18.50 11.45
N ARG A 371 -9.31 18.33 10.44
CA ARG A 371 -9.20 17.10 9.65
C ARG A 371 -8.84 15.90 10.53
N PHE A 372 -7.93 16.09 11.49
CA PHE A 372 -7.59 15.06 12.46
C PHE A 372 -8.76 14.71 13.37
N SER A 373 -9.50 15.70 13.86
CA SER A 373 -10.72 15.51 14.65
C SER A 373 -11.75 14.69 13.87
N HIS A 374 -12.01 15.06 12.62
CA HIS A 374 -12.90 14.36 11.71
C HIS A 374 -12.45 12.90 11.46
N TYR A 375 -11.14 12.68 11.33
CA TYR A 375 -10.59 11.33 11.22
C TYR A 375 -10.85 10.49 12.49
N LEU A 376 -10.71 11.07 13.68
CA LEU A 376 -11.05 10.37 14.94
C LEU A 376 -12.55 10.06 15.01
N ASP A 377 -13.42 11.01 14.63
CA ASP A 377 -14.87 10.81 14.59
C ASP A 377 -15.25 9.69 13.62
N PHE A 378 -14.56 9.60 12.47
CA PHE A 378 -14.72 8.50 11.52
C PHE A 378 -14.35 7.13 12.14
N LEU A 379 -13.24 7.05 12.89
CA LEU A 379 -12.84 5.83 13.58
C LEU A 379 -13.86 5.45 14.67
N ASP A 380 -14.33 6.43 15.45
CA ASP A 380 -15.30 6.24 16.53
C ASP A 380 -16.67 5.80 16.00
N THR A 381 -17.13 6.42 14.91
CA THR A 381 -18.36 6.04 14.20
C THR A 381 -18.33 4.57 13.76
N ASN A 382 -17.18 4.10 13.30
CA ASN A 382 -16.97 2.70 12.93
C ASN A 382 -16.56 1.80 14.12
N LYS A 383 -16.54 2.33 15.34
CA LYS A 383 -16.16 1.61 16.58
C LYS A 383 -14.76 1.00 16.52
N VAL A 384 -13.86 1.60 15.76
CA VAL A 384 -12.46 1.17 15.68
C VAL A 384 -11.80 1.51 17.02
N PRO A 385 -11.21 0.53 17.74
CA PRO A 385 -10.47 0.83 18.96
C PRO A 385 -9.25 1.68 18.60
N ARG A 386 -9.00 2.73 19.37
CA ARG A 386 -7.88 3.64 19.17
C ARG A 386 -7.34 4.18 20.49
N ILE A 387 -6.11 4.64 20.48
CA ILE A 387 -5.53 5.43 21.56
C ILE A 387 -6.21 6.82 21.67
N SER A 388 -6.00 7.50 22.79
CA SER A 388 -6.54 8.84 23.01
C SER A 388 -5.86 9.88 22.10
N ARG A 389 -6.50 11.04 21.93
CA ARG A 389 -5.92 12.18 21.17
C ARG A 389 -4.56 12.58 21.75
N GLU A 390 -4.46 12.65 23.07
CA GLU A 390 -3.25 13.03 23.79
C GLU A 390 -2.12 12.03 23.53
N ALA A 391 -2.44 10.73 23.51
CA ALA A 391 -1.47 9.69 23.20
C ALA A 391 -1.01 9.75 21.73
N MET A 392 -1.91 10.08 20.78
CA MET A 392 -1.53 10.25 19.37
C MET A 392 -0.56 11.42 19.16
N ASN A 393 -0.73 12.51 19.91
CA ASN A 393 0.15 13.69 19.90
C ASN A 393 1.50 13.43 20.58
N GLY A 394 1.61 12.39 21.41
CA GLY A 394 2.85 11.97 22.05
C GLY A 394 3.78 11.18 21.12
N ALA A 395 4.95 10.80 21.63
CA ALA A 395 5.96 10.02 20.90
C ALA A 395 6.30 8.66 21.55
N ASP A 396 5.52 8.23 22.56
CA ASP A 396 5.77 7.02 23.34
C ASP A 396 4.50 6.15 23.45
N THR A 397 3.92 5.82 22.30
CA THR A 397 2.84 4.83 22.20
C THR A 397 3.39 3.40 22.25
N LEU A 398 2.52 2.40 22.44
CA LEU A 398 2.94 1.00 22.31
C LEU A 398 3.54 0.67 20.95
N PHE A 399 3.00 1.29 19.89
CA PHE A 399 3.52 1.13 18.54
C PHE A 399 4.92 1.74 18.39
N ASP A 400 5.16 2.91 18.99
CA ASP A 400 6.49 3.54 18.99
C ASP A 400 7.51 2.67 19.75
N ARG A 401 7.14 2.18 20.94
CA ARG A 401 7.99 1.26 21.72
C ARG A 401 8.26 -0.06 20.99
N MET A 402 7.25 -0.63 20.33
CA MET A 402 7.39 -1.83 19.52
C MET A 402 8.39 -1.61 18.38
N ARG A 403 8.31 -0.48 17.68
CA ARG A 403 9.24 -0.14 16.60
C ARG A 403 10.65 0.13 17.09
N ALA A 404 10.81 0.85 18.20
CA ALA A 404 12.12 1.19 18.77
C ALA A 404 12.93 -0.05 19.22
N ARG A 405 12.28 -1.19 19.46
CA ARG A 405 12.94 -2.46 19.81
C ARG A 405 13.52 -3.22 18.61
N LYS A 406 13.13 -2.86 17.39
CA LYS A 406 13.53 -3.57 16.17
C LYS A 406 14.87 -3.03 15.66
N ASN A 407 15.66 -3.91 15.06
CA ASN A 407 16.78 -3.49 14.22
C ASN A 407 16.25 -2.68 13.02
N ARG A 408 16.78 -1.47 12.87
CA ARG A 408 16.43 -0.58 11.77
C ARG A 408 17.17 -1.00 10.52
N LEU A 409 16.48 -0.95 9.38
CA LEU A 409 17.12 -1.12 8.08
C LEU A 409 17.67 0.23 7.62
N ASP A 410 18.94 0.25 7.23
CA ASP A 410 19.55 1.43 6.62
C ASP A 410 18.97 1.70 5.22
N LEU A 411 19.29 2.86 4.68
CA LEU A 411 19.00 3.18 3.28
C LEU A 411 19.72 2.20 2.35
N ILE A 412 19.06 1.83 1.26
CA ILE A 412 19.64 0.94 0.25
C ILE A 412 20.37 1.78 -0.78
N HIS A 413 21.69 1.74 -0.69
CA HIS A 413 22.60 2.31 -1.68
C HIS A 413 22.76 1.37 -2.90
N PRO A 414 23.08 1.92 -4.09
CA PRO A 414 23.19 1.14 -5.33
C PRO A 414 24.15 -0.03 -5.23
N PHE A 415 23.74 -1.16 -5.80
CA PHE A 415 24.53 -2.38 -5.86
C PHE A 415 25.91 -2.13 -6.50
N SER A 416 25.98 -1.25 -7.49
CA SER A 416 27.20 -0.95 -8.23
C SER A 416 28.26 -0.15 -7.45
N VAL A 417 27.90 0.54 -6.36
CA VAL A 417 28.83 1.41 -5.62
C VAL A 417 29.29 0.85 -4.28
N ILE A 418 28.65 -0.23 -3.81
CA ILE A 418 29.03 -0.94 -2.59
C ILE A 418 30.23 -1.88 -2.84
N GLY A 419 30.96 -2.23 -1.78
CA GLY A 419 32.12 -3.13 -1.86
C GLY A 419 31.75 -4.55 -2.30
N VAL A 420 32.67 -5.20 -3.01
CA VAL A 420 32.47 -6.55 -3.59
C VAL A 420 32.02 -7.60 -2.55
N ALA A 421 32.56 -7.55 -1.33
CA ALA A 421 32.16 -8.47 -0.26
C ALA A 421 30.68 -8.31 0.15
N GLU A 422 30.19 -7.07 0.17
CA GLU A 422 28.77 -6.78 0.45
C GLU A 422 27.88 -7.16 -0.74
N GLN A 423 28.34 -6.94 -1.98
CA GLN A 423 27.66 -7.41 -3.19
C GLN A 423 27.46 -8.93 -3.17
N GLU A 424 28.53 -9.69 -2.88
CA GLU A 424 28.48 -11.15 -2.78
C GLU A 424 27.50 -11.59 -1.69
N LYS A 425 27.55 -10.95 -0.52
CA LYS A 425 26.64 -11.24 0.60
C LYS A 425 25.17 -11.02 0.20
N ARG A 426 24.83 -9.85 -0.39
CA ARG A 426 23.46 -9.54 -0.83
C ARG A 426 22.96 -10.53 -1.87
N LEU A 427 23.79 -10.87 -2.86
CA LEU A 427 23.45 -11.87 -3.87
C LEU A 427 23.28 -13.27 -3.28
N ALA A 428 24.17 -13.71 -2.39
CA ALA A 428 24.10 -15.02 -1.77
C ALA A 428 22.82 -15.17 -0.93
N GLU A 429 22.46 -14.14 -0.16
CA GLU A 429 21.23 -14.10 0.64
C GLU A 429 19.98 -14.12 -0.26
N TYR A 430 19.91 -13.19 -1.21
CA TYR A 430 18.74 -13.02 -2.09
C TYR A 430 18.55 -14.21 -3.02
N LEU A 431 19.57 -14.62 -3.78
CA LEU A 431 19.49 -15.75 -4.71
C LEU A 431 19.33 -17.08 -3.97
N GLY A 432 19.93 -17.20 -2.79
CA GLY A 432 19.74 -18.36 -1.91
C GLY A 432 18.27 -18.54 -1.55
N LYS A 433 17.59 -17.47 -1.12
CA LYS A 433 16.16 -17.48 -0.79
C LYS A 433 15.30 -17.67 -2.04
N TYR A 434 15.55 -16.92 -3.10
CA TYR A 434 14.84 -17.03 -4.38
C TYR A 434 14.88 -18.47 -4.93
N ARG A 435 16.04 -19.14 -4.91
CA ARG A 435 16.15 -20.53 -5.36
C ARG A 435 15.32 -21.49 -4.51
N ARG A 436 15.31 -21.34 -3.18
CA ARG A 436 14.50 -22.18 -2.29
C ARG A 436 13.01 -22.00 -2.58
N GLU A 437 12.54 -20.76 -2.62
CA GLU A 437 11.13 -20.45 -2.91
C GLU A 437 10.71 -20.92 -4.31
N SER A 438 11.57 -20.74 -5.31
CA SER A 438 11.33 -21.22 -6.67
C SER A 438 11.23 -22.75 -6.73
N MET A 439 12.10 -23.47 -6.01
CA MET A 439 12.04 -24.93 -5.92
C MET A 439 10.77 -25.41 -5.21
N GLU A 440 10.37 -24.76 -4.12
CA GLU A 440 9.13 -25.06 -3.41
C GLU A 440 7.89 -24.80 -4.29
N LEU A 441 7.86 -23.68 -5.03
CA LEU A 441 6.80 -23.36 -5.98
C LEU A 441 6.70 -24.41 -7.10
N LEU A 442 7.84 -24.83 -7.67
CA LEU A 442 7.87 -25.88 -8.70
C LEU A 442 7.37 -27.22 -8.15
N GLN A 443 7.79 -27.59 -6.93
CA GLN A 443 7.33 -28.81 -6.27
C GLN A 443 5.82 -28.77 -5.98
N ASN A 444 5.31 -27.63 -5.51
CA ASN A 444 3.89 -27.43 -5.27
C ASN A 444 3.08 -27.48 -6.57
N ALA A 445 3.57 -26.87 -7.65
CA ALA A 445 2.95 -26.93 -8.96
C ALA A 445 2.89 -28.37 -9.50
N ASP A 446 3.97 -29.15 -9.34
CA ASP A 446 4.02 -30.56 -9.72
C ASP A 446 3.01 -31.41 -8.91
N ASN A 447 2.93 -31.17 -7.59
CA ASN A 447 1.97 -31.83 -6.71
C ASN A 447 0.51 -31.49 -7.10
N GLN A 448 0.22 -30.22 -7.40
CA GLN A 448 -1.11 -29.79 -7.87
C GLN A 448 -1.45 -30.40 -9.23
N ARG A 449 -0.48 -30.47 -10.16
CA ARG A 449 -0.68 -31.13 -11.46
C ARG A 449 -1.09 -32.60 -11.29
N LYS A 450 -0.37 -33.35 -10.46
CA LYS A 450 -0.70 -34.75 -10.13
C LYS A 450 -2.09 -34.89 -9.50
N LYS A 451 -2.46 -33.97 -8.59
CA LYS A 451 -3.80 -33.95 -7.98
C LYS A 451 -4.90 -33.70 -9.00
N VAL A 452 -4.69 -32.75 -9.92
CA VAL A 452 -5.64 -32.47 -11.01
C VAL A 452 -5.79 -33.67 -11.93
N GLU A 453 -4.69 -34.33 -12.31
CA GLU A 453 -4.72 -35.55 -13.12
C GLU A 453 -5.50 -36.69 -12.43
N ALA A 454 -5.32 -36.86 -11.11
CA ALA A 454 -6.07 -37.84 -10.32
C ALA A 454 -7.57 -37.52 -10.29
N LEU A 455 -7.94 -36.27 -10.00
CA LEU A 455 -9.34 -35.81 -10.00
C LEU A 455 -9.99 -35.93 -11.38
N GLN A 456 -9.25 -35.70 -12.46
CA GLN A 456 -9.76 -35.89 -13.82
C GLN A 456 -10.08 -37.36 -14.12
N LYS A 457 -9.21 -38.29 -13.68
CA LYS A 457 -9.46 -39.74 -13.80
C LYS A 457 -10.69 -40.16 -13.00
N GLU A 458 -10.82 -39.69 -11.76
CA GLU A 458 -11.98 -39.96 -10.91
C GLU A 458 -13.27 -39.39 -11.52
N LYS A 459 -13.24 -38.15 -12.01
CA LYS A 459 -14.36 -37.52 -12.72
C LYS A 459 -14.78 -38.34 -13.94
N ALA A 460 -13.83 -38.84 -14.73
CA ALA A 460 -14.13 -39.68 -15.90
C ALA A 460 -14.78 -41.02 -15.48
N ALA A 461 -14.33 -41.63 -14.39
CA ALA A 461 -14.93 -42.84 -13.84
C ALA A 461 -16.37 -42.58 -13.36
N LEU A 462 -16.60 -41.53 -12.56
CA LEU A 462 -17.93 -41.15 -12.09
C LEU A 462 -18.89 -40.78 -13.25
N GLN A 463 -18.40 -40.11 -14.29
CA GLN A 463 -19.19 -39.83 -15.50
C GLN A 463 -19.61 -41.12 -16.21
N LYS A 464 -18.73 -42.13 -16.26
CA LYS A 464 -19.05 -43.45 -16.84
C LYS A 464 -20.09 -44.19 -16.01
N GLU A 465 -19.95 -44.19 -14.68
CA GLU A 465 -20.95 -44.78 -13.77
C GLU A 465 -22.30 -44.07 -13.87
N LEU A 466 -22.31 -42.73 -13.86
CA LEU A 466 -23.52 -41.94 -14.03
C LEU A 466 -24.21 -42.24 -15.36
N ALA A 467 -23.45 -42.40 -16.45
CA ALA A 467 -23.99 -42.80 -17.75
C ALA A 467 -24.61 -44.20 -17.71
N GLN A 468 -23.99 -45.15 -17.01
CA GLN A 468 -24.55 -46.50 -16.79
C GLN A 468 -25.85 -46.45 -15.98
N ILE A 469 -25.88 -45.70 -14.88
CA ILE A 469 -27.07 -45.51 -14.05
C ILE A 469 -28.20 -44.88 -14.86
N LYS A 470 -27.94 -43.80 -15.61
CA LYS A 470 -28.92 -43.15 -16.50
C LYS A 470 -29.38 -44.06 -17.64
N GLY A 471 -28.51 -44.96 -18.10
CA GLY A 471 -28.79 -45.97 -19.10
C GLY A 471 -29.66 -47.13 -18.59
N SER A 472 -29.69 -47.36 -17.27
CA SER A 472 -30.36 -48.48 -16.63
C SER A 472 -31.88 -48.46 -16.84
N ARG A 473 -32.45 -49.66 -16.92
CA ARG A 473 -33.90 -49.85 -17.10
C ARG A 473 -34.70 -49.25 -15.94
N PHE A 474 -34.19 -49.39 -14.71
CA PHE A 474 -34.81 -48.84 -13.50
C PHE A 474 -34.86 -47.30 -13.52
N TYR A 475 -33.75 -46.64 -13.85
CA TYR A 475 -33.71 -45.18 -13.95
C TYR A 475 -34.66 -44.67 -15.03
N LYS A 476 -34.61 -45.24 -16.24
CA LYS A 476 -35.53 -44.87 -17.34
C LYS A 476 -37.01 -45.06 -16.97
N MET A 477 -37.33 -46.12 -16.23
CA MET A 477 -38.69 -46.41 -15.79
C MET A 477 -39.16 -45.41 -14.72
N LYS A 478 -38.29 -45.06 -13.76
CA LYS A 478 -38.53 -44.02 -12.76
C LYS A 478 -38.75 -42.65 -13.41
N THR A 479 -37.90 -42.23 -14.34
CA THR A 479 -38.07 -40.94 -15.03
C THR A 479 -39.38 -40.88 -15.82
N LYS A 480 -39.79 -42.01 -16.42
CA LYS A 480 -41.06 -42.12 -17.14
C LYS A 480 -42.26 -42.04 -16.17
N TYR A 481 -42.18 -42.71 -15.02
CA TYR A 481 -43.17 -42.64 -13.94
C TYR A 481 -43.29 -41.22 -13.36
N ASP A 482 -42.17 -40.56 -13.04
CA ASP A 482 -42.15 -39.20 -12.52
C ASP A 482 -42.70 -38.18 -13.54
N SER A 483 -42.48 -38.40 -14.84
CA SER A 483 -43.08 -37.58 -15.91
C SER A 483 -44.59 -37.79 -16.05
N PHE A 484 -45.06 -38.99 -15.72
CA PHE A 484 -46.48 -39.35 -15.76
C PHE A 484 -47.22 -38.77 -14.54
N MET A 485 -46.59 -38.75 -13.37
CA MET A 485 -47.16 -38.18 -12.14
C MET A 485 -47.16 -36.63 -12.10
N LYS A 486 -46.47 -35.98 -13.04
CA LYS A 486 -46.44 -34.51 -13.20
C LYS A 486 -47.42 -33.99 -14.25
N ARG A 487 -48.11 -34.88 -14.98
CA ARG A 487 -49.27 -34.57 -15.81
C ARG A 487 -50.53 -34.84 -15.00
#